data_AF-A0A3Q7QQJ5-F1
#
_entry.id   AF-A0A3Q7QQJ5-F1
#
_cell.length_a   1.000
_cell.length_b   1.000
_cell.length_c   1.000
_cell.angle_alpha   90.00
_cell.angle_beta   90.00
_cell.angle_gamma   90.00
#
_symmetry.space_group_name_H-M   'P 1'
#
loop_
_entity.id
_entity.type
_entity.pdbx_description
1 polymer ?
#
loop_
_entity_poly.entity_id
_entity_poly.type
_entity_poly.pdbx_seq_one_letter_code
_entity_poly.pdbx_strand_id
1 'polypeptide(L)'
;MSFLALMARVFVYGTLKRGQPNHKVLLDPTNGCAAFRGRGRTLEPYPLVIAGEHNIPRLLNLPGQGRLVLGEIYAVDERMLSFLDEFEGCPDMYQRTPLQVTVLEWEGARGAPEETPAADGTLRCFVYSTVTYAPEWVRLPHLDDYDFQGEHGLRYNPRENRCQARGPGLPCSAGGWGTEPRR
;
A
#
# COMPACT_ATOMS: atom_id res chain seq x y z
N MET A 1 -10.56 0.17 31.65
CA MET A 1 -10.63 -0.89 30.61
C MET A 1 -9.69 -0.47 29.50
N SER A 2 -8.53 -1.12 29.39
CA SER A 2 -7.56 -0.83 28.33
C SER A 2 -8.14 -1.37 27.02
N PHE A 3 -8.65 -0.51 26.17
CA PHE A 3 -8.77 -0.80 24.74
C PHE A 3 -7.33 -0.80 24.21
N LEU A 4 -6.63 -1.93 24.28
CA LEU A 4 -5.51 -2.14 23.38
C LEU A 4 -6.14 -2.26 22.00
N ALA A 5 -6.22 -1.13 21.29
CA ALA A 5 -6.57 -1.11 19.88
C ALA A 5 -5.65 -2.12 19.19
N LEU A 6 -6.21 -3.11 18.51
CA LEU A 6 -5.43 -4.13 17.82
C LEU A 6 -4.59 -3.40 16.76
N MET A 7 -3.29 -3.27 17.01
CA MET A 7 -2.39 -2.54 16.12
C MET A 7 -1.84 -3.52 15.08
N ALA A 8 -2.24 -3.32 13.82
CA ALA A 8 -1.67 -4.04 12.70
C ALA A 8 -0.41 -3.33 12.19
N ARG A 9 0.47 -4.07 11.52
CA ARG A 9 1.64 -3.50 10.84
C ARG A 9 1.43 -3.54 9.35
N VAL A 10 1.61 -2.41 8.68
CA VAL A 10 1.51 -2.30 7.23
C VAL A 10 2.85 -1.87 6.68
N PHE A 11 3.33 -2.59 5.66
CA PHE A 11 4.48 -2.23 4.86
C PHE A 11 3.99 -1.53 3.58
N VAL A 12 4.40 -0.27 3.41
CA VAL A 12 4.04 0.54 2.23
C VAL A 12 5.28 0.75 1.36
N TYR A 13 5.13 0.52 0.06
CA TYR A 13 6.21 0.59 -0.93
C TYR A 13 5.94 1.62 -2.04
N GLY A 14 4.69 2.08 -2.17
CA GLY A 14 4.23 2.90 -3.29
C GLY A 14 3.84 4.32 -2.88
N THR A 15 2.69 4.77 -3.37
CA THR A 15 2.23 6.17 -3.22
C THR A 15 1.94 6.62 -1.79
N LEU A 16 1.88 5.69 -0.84
CA LEU A 16 1.61 5.95 0.58
C LEU A 16 2.87 6.31 1.39
N LYS A 17 4.08 6.05 0.85
CA LYS A 17 5.34 6.40 1.54
C LYS A 17 5.45 7.90 1.79
N ARG A 18 6.27 8.32 2.76
CA ARG A 18 6.60 9.74 2.97
C ARG A 18 7.11 10.38 1.68
N GLY A 19 6.68 11.62 1.43
CA GLY A 19 7.00 12.36 0.20
C GLY A 19 6.26 11.89 -1.05
N GLN A 20 5.44 10.83 -0.98
CA GLN A 20 4.67 10.33 -2.11
C GLN A 20 3.23 10.90 -2.14
N PRO A 21 2.54 10.88 -3.30
CA PRO A 21 1.32 11.67 -3.51
C PRO A 21 0.14 11.36 -2.57
N ASN A 22 0.03 10.11 -2.09
CA ASN A 22 -1.09 9.68 -1.25
C ASN A 22 -0.73 9.64 0.24
N HIS A 23 0.48 10.06 0.65
CA HIS A 23 0.91 10.00 2.05
C HIS A 23 -0.06 10.68 3.03
N LYS A 24 -0.73 11.75 2.58
CA LYS A 24 -1.73 12.51 3.35
C LYS A 24 -2.83 11.64 3.97
N VAL A 25 -3.20 10.51 3.36
CA VAL A 25 -4.30 9.67 3.87
C VAL A 25 -3.94 8.96 5.17
N LEU A 26 -2.64 8.68 5.40
CA LEU A 26 -2.12 8.11 6.65
C LEU A 26 -2.06 9.15 7.77
N LEU A 27 -2.05 10.45 7.43
CA LEU A 27 -1.97 11.56 8.37
C LEU A 27 -3.36 12.10 8.76
N ASP A 28 -4.40 11.74 8.02
CA ASP A 28 -5.75 12.20 8.26
C ASP A 28 -6.37 11.43 9.45
N PRO A 29 -6.64 12.10 10.58
CA PRO A 29 -7.17 11.44 11.77
C PRO A 29 -8.60 10.90 11.59
N THR A 30 -9.31 11.31 10.52
CA THR A 30 -10.62 10.76 10.18
C THR A 30 -10.52 9.35 9.58
N ASN A 31 -9.35 8.96 9.07
CA ASN A 31 -9.13 7.62 8.53
C ASN A 31 -8.68 6.61 9.61
N GLY A 32 -8.27 7.08 10.79
CA GLY A 32 -7.73 6.27 11.89
C GLY A 32 -6.31 6.70 12.27
N CYS A 33 -5.63 5.88 13.05
CA CYS A 33 -4.25 6.13 13.49
C CYS A 33 -3.25 5.38 12.61
N ALA A 34 -2.22 6.07 12.13
CA ALA A 34 -1.02 5.46 11.55
C ALA A 34 0.25 6.09 12.18
N ALA A 35 1.09 5.26 12.79
CA ALA A 35 2.36 5.66 13.38
C ALA A 35 3.50 5.05 12.58
N PHE A 36 4.40 5.89 12.07
CA PHE A 36 5.63 5.41 11.45
C PHE A 36 6.46 4.64 12.49
N ARG A 37 7.01 3.50 12.07
CA ARG A 37 7.84 2.64 12.90
C ARG A 37 9.22 2.41 12.33
N GLY A 38 9.47 2.75 11.07
CA GLY A 38 10.80 2.65 10.50
C GLY A 38 10.81 2.30 9.02
N ARG A 39 12.03 2.08 8.51
CA ARG A 39 12.27 1.67 7.13
C ARG A 39 12.57 0.18 7.07
N GLY A 40 12.14 -0.44 5.97
CA GLY A 40 12.34 -1.87 5.77
C GLY A 40 12.52 -2.22 4.31
N ARG A 41 12.87 -3.48 4.09
CA ARG A 41 12.94 -4.10 2.77
C ARG A 41 12.26 -5.45 2.81
N THR A 42 11.55 -5.84 1.75
CA THR A 42 11.00 -7.20 1.68
C THR A 42 12.10 -8.23 1.87
N LEU A 43 11.81 -9.31 2.61
CA LEU A 43 12.75 -10.41 2.82
C LEU A 43 12.96 -11.18 1.52
N GLU A 44 11.86 -11.48 0.83
CA GLU A 44 11.84 -12.08 -0.50
C GLU A 44 11.79 -11.00 -1.58
N PRO A 45 12.35 -11.24 -2.78
CA PRO A 45 12.16 -10.34 -3.90
C PRO A 45 10.74 -10.44 -4.47
N TYR A 46 10.23 -9.31 -4.94
CA TYR A 46 8.94 -9.21 -5.64
C TYR A 46 9.07 -8.34 -6.90
N PRO A 47 8.25 -8.59 -7.94
CA PRO A 47 8.11 -7.67 -9.05
C PRO A 47 7.31 -6.43 -8.61
N LEU A 48 7.99 -5.32 -8.38
CA LEU A 48 7.37 -4.00 -8.27
C LEU A 48 7.44 -3.30 -9.62
N VAL A 49 6.28 -3.05 -10.24
CA VAL A 49 6.19 -2.47 -11.58
C VAL A 49 5.32 -1.23 -11.59
N ILE A 50 5.59 -0.31 -12.50
CA ILE A 50 4.68 0.81 -12.79
C ILE A 50 3.83 0.41 -13.99
N ALA A 51 2.51 0.31 -13.80
CA ALA A 51 1.62 -0.22 -14.82
C ALA A 51 0.25 0.48 -14.89
N GLY A 52 -0.44 0.24 -16.02
CA GLY A 52 -1.75 0.80 -16.34
C GLY A 52 -1.72 2.27 -16.76
N GLU A 53 -2.88 2.79 -17.17
CA GLU A 53 -3.05 4.16 -17.71
C GLU A 53 -2.72 5.29 -16.72
N HIS A 54 -2.51 4.95 -15.45
CA HIS A 54 -2.29 5.90 -14.38
C HIS A 54 -0.92 5.76 -13.70
N ASN A 55 -0.03 4.94 -14.27
CA ASN A 55 1.33 4.72 -13.78
C ASN A 55 1.33 4.36 -12.28
N ILE A 56 0.52 3.39 -11.90
CA ILE A 56 0.38 2.99 -10.49
C ILE A 56 1.48 1.99 -10.16
N PRO A 57 2.22 2.18 -9.04
CA PRO A 57 3.12 1.14 -8.55
C PRO A 57 2.33 -0.07 -8.07
N ARG A 58 2.63 -1.24 -8.63
CA ARG A 58 1.98 -2.51 -8.31
C ARG A 58 3.02 -3.53 -7.88
N LEU A 59 2.89 -4.03 -6.66
CA LEU A 59 3.62 -5.20 -6.20
C LEU A 59 2.87 -6.46 -6.65
N LEU A 60 3.40 -7.16 -7.63
CA LEU A 60 2.82 -8.42 -8.09
C LEU A 60 3.12 -9.50 -7.06
N ASN A 61 2.11 -10.29 -6.67
CA ASN A 61 2.27 -11.34 -5.67
C ASN A 61 2.95 -12.59 -6.27
N LEU A 62 4.23 -12.42 -6.59
CA LEU A 62 5.14 -13.43 -7.15
C LEU A 62 6.43 -13.45 -6.32
N PRO A 63 6.38 -13.98 -5.08
CA PRO A 63 7.56 -14.05 -4.21
C PRO A 63 8.69 -14.83 -4.88
N GLY A 64 9.93 -14.38 -4.69
CA GLY A 64 11.12 -14.99 -5.30
C GLY A 64 11.45 -14.43 -6.70
N GLN A 65 10.69 -13.46 -7.21
CA GLN A 65 10.94 -12.82 -8.51
C GLN A 65 11.20 -11.32 -8.36
N GLY A 66 11.91 -10.72 -9.31
CA GLY A 66 12.15 -9.28 -9.32
C GLY A 66 13.21 -8.83 -8.31
N ARG A 67 12.90 -7.83 -7.48
CA ARG A 67 13.88 -7.16 -6.61
C ARG A 67 13.40 -7.13 -5.17
N LEU A 68 14.34 -6.97 -4.24
CA LEU A 68 14.01 -6.69 -2.84
C LEU A 68 13.48 -5.26 -2.76
N VAL A 69 12.22 -5.10 -2.34
CA VAL A 69 11.51 -3.81 -2.42
C VAL A 69 11.68 -3.04 -1.12
N LEU A 70 12.13 -1.79 -1.24
CA LEU A 70 12.26 -0.83 -0.15
C LEU A 70 10.92 -0.19 0.17
N GLY A 71 10.72 0.12 1.45
CA GLY A 71 9.50 0.75 1.92
C GLY A 71 9.54 1.16 3.37
N GLU A 72 8.37 1.49 3.87
CA GLU A 72 8.17 2.03 5.21
C GLU A 72 7.19 1.15 6.00
N ILE A 73 7.42 1.04 7.30
CA ILE A 73 6.61 0.25 8.22
C ILE A 73 5.78 1.20 9.07
N TYR A 74 4.47 0.97 9.09
CA TYR A 74 3.52 1.70 9.91
C TYR A 74 2.79 0.76 10.86
N ALA A 75 2.65 1.18 12.12
CA ALA A 75 1.66 0.61 13.03
C ALA A 75 0.34 1.35 12.82
N VAL A 76 -0.75 0.62 12.55
CA VAL A 76 -2.06 1.18 12.24
C VAL A 76 -3.13 0.56 13.12
N ASP A 77 -4.16 1.33 13.47
CA ASP A 77 -5.35 0.78 14.11
C ASP A 77 -6.28 0.08 13.09
N GLU A 78 -7.29 -0.63 13.59
CA GLU A 78 -8.27 -1.34 12.75
C GLU A 78 -9.05 -0.41 11.81
N ARG A 79 -9.29 0.85 12.25
CA ARG A 79 -10.00 1.84 11.44
C ARG A 79 -9.17 2.23 10.21
N MET A 80 -7.90 2.56 10.42
CA MET A 80 -6.95 2.88 9.35
C MET A 80 -6.75 1.67 8.44
N LEU A 81 -6.64 0.47 9.00
CA LEU A 81 -6.50 -0.75 8.21
C LEU A 81 -7.71 -0.99 7.29
N SER A 82 -8.93 -0.79 7.81
CA SER A 82 -10.17 -0.94 7.03
C SER A 82 -10.28 0.14 5.95
N PHE A 83 -9.93 1.38 6.29
CA PHE A 83 -9.86 2.47 5.32
C PHE A 83 -8.87 2.16 4.19
N LEU A 84 -7.69 1.63 4.51
CA LEU A 84 -6.68 1.27 3.50
C LEU A 84 -7.17 0.12 2.61
N ASP A 85 -7.91 -0.85 3.15
CA ASP A 85 -8.51 -1.93 2.35
C ASP A 85 -9.49 -1.37 1.30
N GLU A 86 -10.36 -0.43 1.70
CA GLU A 86 -11.26 0.28 0.78
C GLU A 86 -10.50 1.18 -0.19
N PHE A 87 -9.52 1.94 0.30
CA PHE A 87 -8.72 2.85 -0.48
C PHE A 87 -7.96 2.10 -1.57
N GLU A 88 -7.36 0.95 -1.28
CA GLU A 88 -6.64 0.15 -2.28
C GLU A 88 -7.58 -0.69 -3.16
N GLY A 89 -8.88 -0.70 -2.89
CA GLY A 89 -9.87 -1.44 -3.69
C GLY A 89 -9.77 -2.95 -3.48
N CYS A 90 -9.54 -3.38 -2.25
CA CYS A 90 -9.54 -4.79 -1.90
C CYS A 90 -10.96 -5.39 -1.92
N PRO A 91 -11.12 -6.67 -2.30
CA PRO A 91 -10.09 -7.61 -2.74
C PRO A 91 -9.84 -7.61 -4.26
N ASP A 92 -10.47 -6.71 -5.03
CA ASP A 92 -10.49 -6.79 -6.49
C ASP A 92 -9.19 -6.27 -7.14
N MET A 93 -8.76 -5.06 -6.76
CA MET A 93 -7.59 -4.40 -7.33
C MET A 93 -6.28 -4.87 -6.68
N TYR A 94 -6.28 -4.90 -5.36
CA TYR A 94 -5.22 -5.44 -4.52
C TYR A 94 -5.81 -6.41 -3.50
N GLN A 95 -4.94 -7.18 -2.88
CA GLN A 95 -5.26 -8.07 -1.78
C GLN A 95 -4.27 -7.78 -0.66
N ARG A 96 -4.81 -7.61 0.56
CA ARG A 96 -3.99 -7.49 1.76
C ARG A 96 -3.41 -8.86 2.12
N THR A 97 -2.11 -9.01 1.94
CA THR A 97 -1.38 -10.27 2.18
C THR A 97 -0.30 -10.07 3.25
N PRO A 98 0.03 -11.09 4.04
CA PRO A 98 1.17 -11.01 4.95
C PRO A 98 2.49 -11.25 4.20
N LEU A 99 3.55 -10.52 4.57
CA LEU A 99 4.92 -10.81 4.17
C LEU A 99 5.92 -10.57 5.31
N GLN A 100 7.15 -11.02 5.12
CA GLN A 100 8.28 -10.74 6.01
C GLN A 100 9.09 -9.56 5.47
N VAL A 101 9.45 -8.64 6.36
CA VAL A 101 10.26 -7.44 6.07
C VAL A 101 11.53 -7.50 6.91
N THR A 102 12.69 -7.36 6.28
CA THR A 102 13.93 -7.02 7.00
C THR A 102 13.88 -5.56 7.42
N VAL A 103 13.98 -5.30 8.72
CA VAL A 103 13.96 -3.95 9.28
C VAL A 103 15.33 -3.31 9.11
N LEU A 104 15.37 -2.15 8.46
CA LEU A 104 16.60 -1.37 8.25
C LEU A 104 16.76 -0.29 9.32
N GLU A 105 15.65 0.30 9.75
CA GLU A 105 15.59 1.32 10.80
C GLU A 105 14.33 1.12 11.64
N TRP A 106 14.38 1.44 12.93
CA TRP A 106 13.26 1.24 13.85
C TRP A 106 13.08 2.40 14.84
N GLU A 107 11.90 3.00 14.84
CA GLU A 107 11.42 4.04 15.75
C GLU A 107 10.37 3.45 16.71
N GLY A 108 10.82 2.59 17.62
CA GLY A 108 9.96 2.05 18.68
C GLY A 108 10.70 2.00 20.02
N ALA A 109 9.95 2.16 21.11
CA ALA A 109 10.51 2.08 22.45
C ALA A 109 11.09 0.68 22.70
N ARG A 110 12.38 0.62 23.07
CA ARG A 110 13.02 -0.60 23.56
C ARG A 110 12.33 -1.03 24.86
N GLY A 111 11.34 -1.92 24.78
CA GLY A 111 10.66 -2.43 25.98
C GLY A 111 9.25 -3.01 25.79
N ALA A 112 8.58 -2.78 24.65
CA ALA A 112 7.32 -3.44 24.33
C ALA A 112 7.58 -4.67 23.42
N PRO A 113 7.58 -5.90 23.96
CA PRO A 113 7.96 -7.10 23.21
C PRO A 113 7.04 -7.39 22.01
N GLU A 114 5.79 -6.91 22.06
CA GLU A 114 4.85 -7.04 20.95
C GLU A 114 5.05 -6.03 19.83
N GLU A 115 5.88 -4.99 20.01
CA GLU A 115 6.10 -3.96 18.98
C GLU A 115 7.43 -4.14 18.23
N THR A 116 8.44 -4.76 18.82
CA THR A 116 9.81 -4.80 18.26
C THR A 116 10.01 -5.84 17.14
N PRO A 117 11.02 -5.65 16.25
CA PRO A 117 11.46 -6.67 15.31
C PRO A 117 11.89 -7.97 16.01
N ALA A 118 11.80 -9.09 15.29
CA ALA A 118 12.33 -10.37 15.76
C ALA A 118 13.85 -10.33 15.93
N ALA A 119 14.41 -11.33 16.61
CA ALA A 119 15.85 -11.38 16.92
C ALA A 119 16.75 -11.39 15.66
N ASP A 120 16.23 -11.87 14.54
CA ASP A 120 16.89 -11.86 13.23
C ASP A 120 16.72 -10.54 12.46
N GLY A 121 16.10 -9.54 13.07
CA GLY A 121 15.83 -8.24 12.46
C GLY A 121 14.65 -8.26 11.47
N THR A 122 13.82 -9.31 11.45
CA THR A 122 12.64 -9.38 10.59
C THR A 122 11.36 -8.97 11.31
N LEU A 123 10.35 -8.59 10.52
CA LEU A 123 9.04 -8.24 11.02
C LEU A 123 7.96 -8.69 10.04
N ARG A 124 6.90 -9.32 10.58
CA ARG A 124 5.72 -9.67 9.79
C ARG A 124 4.83 -8.44 9.63
N CYS A 125 4.55 -8.07 8.38
CA CYS A 125 3.69 -6.95 8.02
C CYS A 125 2.62 -7.39 7.03
N PHE A 126 1.50 -6.67 6.99
CA PHE A 126 0.59 -6.68 5.85
C PHE A 126 1.15 -5.81 4.72
N VAL A 127 0.85 -6.20 3.49
CA VAL A 127 1.14 -5.42 2.28
C VAL A 127 -0.06 -5.50 1.34
N TYR A 128 -0.25 -4.47 0.53
CA TYR A 128 -1.19 -4.51 -0.59
C TYR A 128 -0.46 -5.01 -1.83
N SER A 129 -0.65 -6.30 -2.15
CA SER A 129 -0.09 -6.94 -3.35
C SER A 129 -1.24 -7.30 -4.30
N THR A 130 -0.95 -7.63 -5.56
CA THR A 130 -1.99 -8.00 -6.52
C THR A 130 -1.71 -9.34 -7.19
N VAL A 131 -2.73 -10.19 -7.29
CA VAL A 131 -2.79 -11.37 -8.17
C VAL A 131 -3.61 -11.11 -9.44
N THR A 132 -4.27 -9.95 -9.52
CA THR A 132 -5.17 -9.52 -10.60
C THR A 132 -4.46 -8.53 -11.53
N TYR A 133 -3.62 -9.05 -12.42
CA TYR A 133 -2.81 -8.25 -13.34
C TYR A 133 -2.72 -8.87 -14.73
N ALA A 134 -2.41 -8.04 -15.73
CA ALA A 134 -2.18 -8.51 -17.09
C ALA A 134 -0.84 -9.27 -17.17
N PRO A 135 -0.76 -10.45 -17.82
CA PRO A 135 0.44 -11.30 -17.80
C PRO A 135 1.72 -10.61 -18.29
N GLU A 136 1.60 -9.63 -19.18
CA GLU A 136 2.72 -8.85 -19.69
C GLU A 136 3.39 -7.95 -18.64
N TRP A 137 2.69 -7.62 -17.54
CA TRP A 137 3.24 -6.77 -16.49
C TRP A 137 4.43 -7.42 -15.77
N VAL A 138 4.50 -8.75 -15.75
CA VAL A 138 5.63 -9.48 -15.17
C VAL A 138 6.96 -9.12 -15.87
N ARG A 139 6.90 -8.72 -17.14
CA ARG A 139 8.08 -8.34 -17.94
C ARG A 139 8.41 -6.84 -17.93
N LEU A 140 7.60 -6.03 -17.26
CA LEU A 140 7.91 -4.60 -17.10
C LEU A 140 9.17 -4.42 -16.24
N PRO A 141 9.85 -3.26 -16.33
CA PRO A 141 11.00 -2.98 -15.46
C PRO A 141 10.63 -3.10 -13.99
N HIS A 142 11.43 -3.86 -13.23
CA HIS A 142 11.24 -4.06 -11.80
C HIS A 142 12.00 -3.00 -11.02
N LEU A 143 11.30 -2.33 -10.11
CA LEU A 143 11.86 -1.35 -9.20
C LEU A 143 12.22 -2.00 -7.86
N ASP A 144 13.28 -1.53 -7.23
CA ASP A 144 13.56 -1.76 -5.81
C ASP A 144 12.99 -0.65 -4.94
N ASP A 145 12.95 0.59 -5.43
CA ASP A 145 12.34 1.72 -4.74
C ASP A 145 11.48 2.56 -5.68
N TYR A 146 10.19 2.75 -5.33
CA TYR A 146 9.29 3.59 -6.12
C TYR A 146 9.40 5.05 -5.70
N ASP A 147 9.47 5.94 -6.69
CA ASP A 147 9.33 7.38 -6.51
C ASP A 147 8.50 8.01 -7.64
N PHE A 148 7.43 8.75 -7.33
CA PHE A 148 6.61 9.39 -8.36
C PHE A 148 7.37 10.41 -9.23
N GLN A 149 8.51 10.92 -8.75
CA GLN A 149 9.42 11.80 -9.49
C GLN A 149 10.64 11.06 -10.07
N GLY A 150 10.64 9.72 -10.01
CA GLY A 150 11.77 8.91 -10.43
C GLY A 150 12.14 9.07 -11.92
N GLU A 151 13.36 8.65 -12.24
CA GLU A 151 13.96 8.74 -13.58
C GLU A 151 13.20 7.95 -14.66
N HIS A 152 12.24 7.10 -14.26
CA HIS A 152 11.36 6.37 -15.17
C HIS A 152 10.42 7.30 -15.98
N GLY A 153 10.22 8.55 -15.59
CA GLY A 153 9.38 9.53 -16.31
C GLY A 153 7.86 9.27 -16.28
N LEU A 154 7.45 8.08 -15.85
CA LEU A 154 6.05 7.68 -15.64
C LEU A 154 5.43 8.29 -14.37
N ARG A 155 4.97 9.55 -14.44
CA ARG A 155 4.34 10.23 -13.29
C ARG A 155 2.99 9.59 -12.94
N TYR A 156 2.76 9.39 -11.65
CA TYR A 156 1.49 8.91 -11.10
C TYR A 156 0.32 9.86 -11.43
N ASN A 157 -0.81 9.31 -11.89
CA ASN A 157 -2.05 10.06 -12.10
C ASN A 157 -3.06 9.79 -10.97
N PRO A 158 -3.31 10.78 -10.09
CA PRO A 158 -4.23 10.68 -8.96
C PRO A 158 -5.66 10.29 -9.37
N ARG A 159 -6.41 9.68 -8.45
CA ARG A 159 -7.78 9.23 -8.73
C ARG A 159 -8.71 10.41 -9.04
N GLU A 160 -8.48 11.54 -8.38
CA GLU A 160 -9.26 12.77 -8.54
C GLU A 160 -9.23 13.30 -9.99
N ASN A 161 -8.12 13.09 -10.70
CA ASN A 161 -7.94 13.51 -12.08
C ASN A 161 -8.61 12.56 -13.09
N ARG A 162 -8.91 11.31 -12.69
CA ARG A 162 -9.51 10.29 -13.57
C ARG A 162 -10.98 10.59 -13.88
N CYS A 163 -11.69 11.23 -12.95
CA CYS A 163 -13.08 11.66 -13.16
C CYS A 163 -13.19 12.84 -14.14
N GLN A 164 -12.14 13.68 -14.26
CA GLN A 164 -12.17 14.87 -15.13
C GLN A 164 -11.85 14.58 -16.60
N ALA A 165 -11.32 13.39 -16.92
CA ALA A 165 -10.97 12.99 -18.29
C ALA A 165 -12.15 12.40 -19.09
N ARG A 166 -13.34 12.25 -18.49
CA ARG A 166 -14.58 11.94 -19.22
C ARG A 166 -15.26 13.27 -19.54
N GLY A 167 -15.47 13.53 -20.84
CA GLY A 167 -15.91 14.83 -21.36
C GLY A 167 -17.12 15.46 -20.65
N PRO A 168 -17.34 16.78 -20.83
CA PRO A 168 -18.35 17.53 -20.09
C PRO A 168 -19.75 16.97 -20.36
N GLY A 169 -20.41 16.42 -19.34
CA GLY A 169 -21.83 16.03 -19.42
C GLY A 169 -22.25 14.73 -18.75
N LEU A 170 -21.33 13.94 -18.18
CA LEU A 170 -21.71 12.75 -17.40
C LEU A 170 -21.55 13.01 -15.90
N PRO A 171 -22.59 12.84 -15.07
CA PRO A 171 -22.46 13.03 -13.63
C PRO A 171 -21.46 12.01 -13.05
N CYS A 172 -20.60 12.48 -12.15
CA CYS A 172 -19.79 11.63 -11.29
C CYS A 172 -20.73 10.71 -10.50
N SER A 173 -20.76 9.42 -10.84
CA SER A 173 -21.31 8.43 -9.93
C SER A 173 -20.35 8.32 -8.74
N ALA A 174 -20.64 9.09 -7.69
CA ALA A 174 -20.26 8.67 -6.35
C ALA A 174 -20.74 7.24 -6.18
N GLY A 175 -19.90 6.37 -5.61
CA GLY A 175 -20.24 4.98 -5.33
C GLY A 175 -21.62 4.89 -4.69
N GLY A 176 -22.58 4.39 -5.47
CA GLY A 176 -23.93 4.10 -5.04
C GLY A 176 -24.22 2.73 -5.59
N TRP A 177 -23.96 1.70 -4.79
CA TRP A 177 -24.50 0.38 -5.05
C TRP A 177 -26.02 0.50 -4.99
N GLY A 178 -26.65 0.55 -6.16
CA GLY A 178 -28.09 0.41 -6.28
C GLY A 178 -28.49 -0.95 -5.76
N THR A 179 -29.03 -1.00 -4.55
CA THR A 179 -29.94 -2.07 -4.15
C THR A 179 -31.23 -1.85 -4.93
N GLU A 180 -31.44 -2.63 -5.97
CA GLU A 180 -32.73 -2.75 -6.63
C GLU A 180 -33.59 -3.73 -5.82
N PRO A 181 -34.73 -3.33 -5.23
CA PRO A 181 -35.68 -4.29 -4.73
C PRO A 181 -36.52 -4.79 -5.90
N ARG A 182 -36.42 -6.10 -6.19
CA ARG A 182 -37.45 -6.79 -6.95
C ARG A 182 -38.77 -6.69 -6.17
N ARG A 183 -39.73 -5.96 -6.73
CA ARG A 183 -41.10 -6.42 -7.05
C ARG A 183 -41.93 -5.30 -7.65
#